data_AF-A0A3P7EQS3-F1
#
_entry.id   AF-A0A3P7EQS3-F1
#
_cell.length_a   1.000
_cell.length_b   1.000
_cell.length_c   1.000
_cell.angle_alpha   90.00
_cell.angle_beta   90.00
_cell.angle_gamma   90.00
#
_symmetry.space_group_name_H-M   'P 1'
#
loop_
_entity.id
_entity.type
_entity.pdbx_description
1 polymer ?
#
loop_
_entity_poly.entity_id
_entity_poly.type
_entity_poly.pdbx_seq_one_letter_code
_entity_poly.pdbx_strand_id
1 'polypeptide(L)'
;MDAQEKLYPDHIPTTTLQKSLLAIGSGIACFLAIKRMQSIMLSDPEGRQILEFVFTCLIFFQRETSPDERMMVNFVDDVDLAYVMLRYREIHDLVHVLLNQPTNMLGEVVVKWVEGLQCGLPLGLFGGYFGALQTKNYLSSQLEFALRVGLHSRNFMCVFFERYWEMDIEELRAKLNVPNPPKLNYKPRKNKQNLQ
;
A
#
# COMPACT_ATOMS: atom_id res chain seq x y z
N MET A 1 37.05 -15.42 -7.42
CA MET A 1 35.73 -16.05 -7.19
C MET A 1 35.25 -15.50 -5.87
N ASP A 2 34.43 -14.48 -5.98
CA ASP A 2 34.53 -13.30 -5.13
C ASP A 2 33.72 -13.46 -3.86
N ALA A 3 34.35 -13.19 -2.72
CA ALA A 3 33.68 -13.11 -1.44
C ALA A 3 32.76 -11.87 -1.48
N GLN A 4 31.45 -12.09 -1.64
CA GLN A 4 30.45 -11.04 -1.62
C GLN A 4 30.46 -10.39 -0.22
N GLU A 5 31.00 -9.18 -0.12
CA GLU A 5 31.17 -8.44 1.13
C GLU A 5 29.80 -8.21 1.78
N LYS A 6 29.61 -8.68 3.02
CA LYS A 6 28.38 -8.46 3.78
C LYS A 6 28.28 -6.98 4.15
N LEU A 7 27.33 -6.27 3.54
CA LEU A 7 27.07 -4.83 3.81
C LEU A 7 26.63 -4.55 5.27
N TYR A 8 26.02 -5.53 5.96
CA TYR A 8 25.64 -5.47 7.39
C TYR A 8 25.37 -6.89 7.94
N PRO A 9 25.24 -7.08 9.28
CA PRO A 9 25.29 -8.40 9.92
C PRO A 9 24.24 -9.41 9.42
N ASP A 10 23.04 -8.94 9.07
CA ASP A 10 21.93 -9.77 8.56
C ASP A 10 21.79 -9.72 7.02
N HIS A 11 22.81 -9.22 6.30
CA HIS A 11 22.76 -9.14 4.85
C HIS A 11 22.80 -10.54 4.23
N ILE A 12 21.73 -10.91 3.50
CA ILE A 12 21.67 -12.12 2.68
C ILE A 12 22.22 -11.75 1.29
N PRO A 13 23.44 -12.18 0.93
CA PRO A 13 24.02 -11.85 -0.36
C PRO A 13 23.23 -12.55 -1.48
N THR A 14 22.82 -11.78 -2.48
CA THR A 14 22.13 -12.30 -3.68
C THR A 14 23.01 -12.17 -4.92
N THR A 15 22.94 -13.14 -5.83
CA THR A 15 23.72 -13.15 -7.07
C THR A 15 23.19 -12.12 -8.08
N THR A 16 24.01 -11.72 -9.05
CA THR A 16 23.59 -10.80 -10.13
C THR A 16 22.37 -11.33 -10.89
N LEU A 17 22.30 -12.64 -11.12
CA LEU A 17 21.15 -13.31 -11.73
C LEU A 17 19.90 -13.22 -10.86
N GLN A 18 20.02 -13.42 -9.54
CA GLN A 18 18.91 -13.25 -8.61
C GLN A 18 18.40 -11.82 -8.61
N LYS A 19 19.29 -10.81 -8.59
CA LYS A 19 18.90 -9.39 -8.66
C LYS A 19 18.17 -9.05 -9.96
N SER A 20 18.66 -9.55 -11.10
CA SER A 20 18.00 -9.33 -12.40
C SER A 20 16.62 -10.01 -12.48
N LEU A 21 16.52 -11.25 -12.00
CA LEU A 21 15.24 -11.96 -11.94
C LEU A 21 14.26 -11.27 -10.98
N LEU A 22 14.76 -10.74 -9.87
CA LEU A 22 14.01 -9.93 -8.91
C LEU A 22 13.43 -8.69 -9.56
N ALA A 23 14.26 -7.95 -10.30
CA ALA A 23 13.87 -6.72 -10.96
C ALA A 23 12.82 -6.95 -12.05
N ILE A 24 13.02 -7.97 -12.89
CA ILE A 24 12.07 -8.33 -13.96
C ILE A 24 10.76 -8.83 -13.35
N GLY A 25 10.84 -9.72 -12.36
CA GLY A 25 9.66 -10.23 -11.66
C GLY A 25 8.88 -9.13 -10.94
N SER A 26 9.57 -8.17 -10.32
CA SER A 26 8.95 -7.02 -9.64
C SER A 26 8.21 -6.09 -10.62
N GLY A 27 8.81 -5.80 -11.78
CA GLY A 27 8.17 -4.98 -12.81
C GLY A 27 6.87 -5.60 -13.34
N ILE A 28 6.91 -6.88 -13.71
CA ILE A 28 5.73 -7.60 -14.21
C ILE A 28 4.66 -7.69 -13.12
N ALA A 29 5.06 -7.99 -11.88
CA ALA A 29 4.15 -8.07 -10.75
C ALA A 29 3.43 -6.75 -10.46
N CYS A 30 4.17 -5.64 -10.45
CA CYS A 30 3.62 -4.31 -10.24
C CYS A 30 2.60 -3.98 -11.33
N PHE A 31 2.93 -4.26 -12.58
CA PHE A 31 2.01 -4.05 -13.70
C PHE A 31 0.73 -4.88 -13.58
N LEU A 32 0.84 -6.17 -13.26
CA LEU A 32 -0.32 -7.04 -13.02
C LEU A 32 -1.15 -6.57 -11.83
N ALA A 33 -0.50 -6.08 -10.78
CA ALA A 33 -1.15 -5.53 -9.60
C ALA A 33 -2.05 -4.34 -9.94
N ILE A 34 -1.51 -3.39 -10.70
CA ILE A 34 -2.22 -2.17 -11.09
C ILE A 34 -3.36 -2.50 -12.04
N LYS A 35 -3.14 -3.38 -13.02
CA LYS A 35 -4.24 -3.86 -13.89
C LYS A 35 -5.35 -4.54 -13.10
N ARG A 36 -5.00 -5.28 -12.05
CA ARG A 36 -5.98 -5.92 -11.19
C ARG A 36 -6.78 -4.91 -10.37
N MET A 37 -6.11 -3.89 -9.81
CA MET A 37 -6.78 -2.76 -9.14
C MET A 37 -7.72 -2.02 -10.10
N GLN A 38 -7.27 -1.72 -11.32
CA GLN A 38 -8.09 -1.11 -12.37
C GLN A 38 -9.34 -1.94 -12.66
N SER A 39 -9.17 -3.26 -12.86
CA SER A 39 -10.29 -4.17 -13.11
C SER A 39 -11.31 -4.18 -11.96
N ILE A 40 -10.85 -4.13 -10.71
CA ILE A 40 -11.71 -4.05 -9.53
C ILE A 40 -12.48 -2.73 -9.53
N MET A 41 -11.79 -1.60 -9.70
CA MET A 41 -12.43 -0.28 -9.71
C MET A 41 -13.45 -0.14 -10.84
N LEU A 42 -13.17 -0.66 -12.03
CA LEU A 42 -14.11 -0.63 -13.15
C LEU A 42 -15.35 -1.50 -12.92
N SER A 43 -15.21 -2.58 -12.15
CA SER A 43 -16.34 -3.45 -11.81
C SER A 43 -17.27 -2.86 -10.74
N ASP A 44 -16.78 -1.94 -9.92
CA ASP A 44 -17.55 -1.28 -8.86
C ASP A 44 -18.12 0.08 -9.34
N PRO A 45 -19.41 0.39 -9.11
CA PRO A 45 -19.99 1.68 -9.49
C PRO A 45 -19.33 2.90 -8.84
N GLU A 46 -18.92 2.81 -7.57
CA GLU A 46 -18.17 3.89 -6.89
C GLU A 46 -16.73 3.93 -7.40
N GLY A 47 -16.11 2.76 -7.63
CA GLY A 47 -14.78 2.68 -8.25
C GLY A 47 -14.70 3.42 -9.58
N ARG A 48 -15.71 3.26 -10.45
CA ARG A 48 -15.83 4.02 -11.71
C ARG A 48 -15.96 5.53 -11.48
N GLN A 49 -16.81 5.95 -10.54
CA GLN A 49 -16.94 7.38 -10.21
C GLN A 49 -15.64 7.99 -9.70
N ILE A 50 -14.84 7.24 -8.94
CA ILE A 50 -13.53 7.68 -8.45
C ILE A 50 -12.56 7.88 -9.61
N LEU A 51 -12.50 6.93 -10.57
CA LEU A 51 -11.62 7.08 -11.73
C LEU A 51 -11.97 8.32 -12.56
N GLU A 52 -13.25 8.57 -12.80
CA GLU A 52 -13.74 9.77 -13.48
C GLU A 52 -13.42 11.07 -12.69
N PHE A 53 -13.54 11.01 -11.36
CA PHE A 53 -13.21 12.14 -10.49
C PHE A 53 -11.71 12.47 -10.54
N VAL A 54 -10.85 11.46 -10.39
CA VAL A 54 -9.39 11.62 -10.46
C VAL A 54 -8.96 12.12 -11.84
N PHE A 55 -9.55 11.60 -12.91
CA PHE A 55 -9.36 12.07 -14.28
C PHE A 55 -9.68 13.58 -14.39
N THR A 56 -10.87 13.96 -13.92
CA THR A 56 -11.35 15.35 -14.00
C THR A 56 -10.46 16.29 -13.20
N CYS A 57 -10.09 15.93 -11.97
CA CYS A 57 -9.21 16.73 -11.13
C CYS A 57 -7.87 16.97 -11.82
N LEU A 58 -7.24 15.93 -12.38
CA LEU A 58 -5.94 16.08 -13.02
C LEU A 58 -6.00 16.94 -14.29
N ILE A 59 -7.01 16.75 -15.15
CA ILE A 59 -7.21 17.60 -16.33
C ILE A 59 -7.39 19.07 -15.92
N PHE A 60 -8.16 19.33 -14.85
CA PHE A 60 -8.38 20.68 -14.35
C PHE A 60 -7.10 21.30 -13.79
N PHE A 61 -6.37 20.59 -12.92
CA PHE A 61 -5.12 21.08 -12.34
C PHE A 61 -4.00 21.29 -13.38
N GLN A 62 -3.95 20.47 -14.44
CA GLN A 62 -3.03 20.70 -15.56
C GLN A 62 -3.34 21.96 -16.37
N ARG A 63 -4.60 22.41 -16.40
CA ARG A 63 -5.01 23.60 -17.15
C ARG A 63 -4.81 24.90 -16.37
N GLU A 64 -4.75 24.86 -15.04
CA GLU A 64 -4.71 26.07 -14.19
C GLU A 64 -3.37 26.34 -13.49
N THR A 65 -2.37 25.45 -13.59
CA THR A 65 -1.06 25.66 -12.96
C THR A 65 0.10 25.54 -13.94
N SER A 66 1.07 26.45 -13.83
CA SER A 66 2.37 26.32 -14.50
C SER A 66 3.02 24.98 -14.12
N PRO A 67 3.61 24.24 -15.07
CA PRO A 67 3.99 22.85 -14.90
C PRO A 67 5.19 22.71 -13.95
N ASP A 68 4.97 22.54 -12.64
CA ASP A 68 6.06 22.10 -11.76
C ASP A 68 5.65 21.36 -10.47
N GLU A 69 6.51 20.38 -10.15
CA GLU A 69 6.80 19.66 -8.90
C GLU A 69 5.95 18.47 -8.39
N ARG A 70 4.86 18.06 -9.04
CA ARG A 70 4.29 16.71 -8.77
C ARG A 70 4.11 15.94 -10.06
N MET A 71 5.23 15.41 -10.56
CA MET A 71 5.26 14.55 -11.75
C MET A 71 4.14 13.51 -11.67
N MET A 72 3.21 13.61 -12.62
CA MET A 72 2.45 12.46 -13.06
C MET A 72 3.43 11.35 -13.45
N VAL A 73 2.97 10.11 -13.37
CA VAL A 73 3.79 8.93 -13.64
C VAL A 73 4.26 8.97 -15.10
N ASN A 74 5.40 9.61 -15.36
CA ASN A 74 6.00 9.83 -16.67
C ASN A 74 6.53 8.54 -17.34
N PHE A 75 6.18 7.37 -16.79
CA PHE A 75 6.69 6.05 -17.17
C PHE A 75 5.59 5.05 -17.55
N VAL A 76 4.32 5.47 -17.57
CA VAL A 76 3.19 4.62 -17.95
C VAL A 76 2.53 5.23 -19.19
N ASP A 77 2.65 4.56 -20.33
CA ASP A 77 2.08 4.98 -21.61
C ASP A 77 0.54 4.91 -21.66
N ASP A 78 -0.07 4.41 -20.58
CA ASP A 78 -1.51 4.25 -20.39
C ASP A 78 -2.01 5.18 -19.28
N VAL A 79 -2.78 6.21 -19.68
CA VAL A 79 -3.29 7.24 -18.79
C VAL A 79 -4.20 6.63 -17.70
N ASP A 80 -4.95 5.58 -18.03
CA ASP A 80 -5.86 4.94 -17.08
C ASP A 80 -5.10 4.25 -15.94
N LEU A 81 -3.97 3.61 -16.25
CA LEU A 81 -3.11 3.00 -15.24
C LEU A 81 -2.43 4.06 -14.36
N ALA A 82 -2.08 5.22 -14.93
CA ALA A 82 -1.51 6.33 -14.16
C ALA A 82 -2.49 6.86 -13.10
N TYR A 83 -3.79 6.95 -13.41
CA TYR A 83 -4.83 7.32 -12.45
C TYR A 83 -4.98 6.28 -11.33
N VAL A 84 -4.97 4.99 -11.68
CA VAL A 84 -5.04 3.91 -10.68
C VAL A 84 -3.82 3.95 -9.76
N MET A 85 -2.62 4.20 -10.29
CA MET A 85 -1.42 4.37 -9.48
C MET A 85 -1.50 5.58 -8.56
N LEU A 86 -2.04 6.71 -9.03
CA LEU A 86 -2.23 7.89 -8.18
C LEU A 86 -3.20 7.58 -7.04
N ARG A 87 -4.36 7.00 -7.37
CA ARG A 87 -5.35 6.60 -6.37
C ARG A 87 -4.75 5.63 -5.35
N TYR A 88 -3.98 4.65 -5.81
CA TYR A 88 -3.31 3.70 -4.92
C TYR A 88 -2.38 4.40 -3.92
N ARG A 89 -1.59 5.39 -4.36
CA ARG A 89 -0.71 6.15 -3.46
C ARG A 89 -1.50 6.95 -2.42
N GLU A 90 -2.56 7.63 -2.85
CA GLU A 90 -3.41 8.42 -1.94
C GLU A 90 -4.07 7.54 -0.88
N ILE A 91 -4.60 6.39 -1.29
CA ILE A 91 -5.29 5.47 -0.38
C ILE A 91 -4.32 4.73 0.53
N HIS A 92 -3.10 4.42 0.08
CA HIS A 92 -2.12 3.69 0.89
C HIS A 92 -1.89 4.37 2.25
N ASP A 93 -1.69 5.68 2.26
CA ASP A 93 -1.49 6.45 3.49
C ASP A 93 -2.76 6.48 4.36
N LEU A 94 -3.94 6.54 3.73
CA LEU A 94 -5.23 6.49 4.45
C LEU A 94 -5.51 5.11 5.06
N VAL A 95 -5.06 4.05 4.41
CA VAL A 95 -5.20 2.67 4.92
C VAL A 95 -4.41 2.49 6.21
N HIS A 96 -3.21 3.08 6.32
CA HIS A 96 -2.46 3.08 7.59
C HIS A 96 -3.28 3.71 8.73
N VAL A 97 -3.93 4.84 8.48
CA VAL A 97 -4.79 5.53 9.47
C VAL A 97 -6.04 4.69 9.79
N LEU A 98 -6.72 4.19 8.76
CA LEU A 98 -7.93 3.38 8.91
C LEU A 98 -7.65 2.12 9.75
N LEU A 99 -6.53 1.45 9.50
CA LEU A 99 -6.14 0.22 10.20
C LEU A 99 -5.38 0.46 11.50
N ASN A 100 -5.15 1.72 11.86
CA ASN A 100 -4.32 2.12 13.00
C ASN A 100 -2.96 1.40 12.97
N GLN A 101 -2.29 1.39 11.82
CA GLN A 101 -0.97 0.79 11.63
C GLN A 101 0.10 1.88 11.51
N PRO A 102 1.25 1.72 12.16
CA PRO A 102 2.36 2.65 12.00
C PRO A 102 3.07 2.45 10.66
N THR A 103 3.65 3.51 10.11
CA THR A 103 4.50 3.48 8.89
C THR A 103 5.91 2.90 9.14
N ASN A 104 6.02 1.98 10.09
CA ASN A 104 7.24 1.19 10.32
C ASN A 104 7.17 -0.12 9.54
N MET A 105 8.28 -0.85 9.47
CA MET A 105 8.34 -2.10 8.69
C MET A 105 7.27 -3.12 9.07
N LEU A 106 6.83 -3.16 10.33
CA LEU A 106 5.80 -4.09 10.81
C LEU A 106 4.40 -3.67 10.35
N GLY A 107 4.05 -2.39 10.46
CA GLY A 107 2.75 -1.90 9.98
C GLY A 107 2.65 -1.92 8.45
N GLU A 108 3.74 -1.63 7.74
CA GLU A 108 3.82 -1.80 6.28
C GLU A 108 3.48 -3.23 5.85
N VAL A 109 4.03 -4.23 6.55
CA VAL A 109 3.73 -5.64 6.25
C VAL A 109 2.23 -5.93 6.42
N VAL A 110 1.61 -5.43 7.48
CA VAL A 110 0.16 -5.60 7.73
C VAL A 110 -0.67 -4.97 6.61
N VAL A 111 -0.34 -3.74 6.21
CA VAL A 111 -1.03 -3.04 5.10
C VAL A 111 -0.85 -3.81 3.79
N LYS A 112 0.34 -4.33 3.49
CA LYS A 112 0.57 -5.15 2.29
C LYS A 112 -0.20 -6.47 2.30
N TRP A 113 -0.40 -7.10 3.46
CA TRP A 113 -1.27 -8.27 3.57
C TRP A 113 -2.71 -7.92 3.16
N VAL A 114 -3.25 -6.81 3.67
CA VAL A 114 -4.60 -6.36 3.31
C VAL A 114 -4.70 -6.02 1.82
N GLU A 115 -3.75 -5.26 1.28
CA GLU A 115 -3.71 -4.89 -0.15
C GLU A 115 -3.63 -6.13 -1.05
N GLY A 116 -2.76 -7.10 -0.70
CA GLY A 116 -2.58 -8.33 -1.45
C GLY A 116 -3.85 -9.18 -1.50
N LEU A 117 -4.55 -9.30 -0.36
CA LEU A 117 -5.81 -10.03 -0.26
C LEU A 117 -6.93 -9.34 -1.06
N GLN A 118 -7.08 -8.02 -0.91
CA GLN A 118 -8.13 -7.26 -1.61
C GLN A 118 -7.92 -7.24 -3.13
N CYS A 119 -6.66 -7.25 -3.60
CA CYS A 119 -6.35 -7.27 -5.02
C CYS A 119 -6.29 -8.70 -5.59
N GLY A 120 -6.29 -9.74 -4.75
CA GLY A 120 -6.15 -11.12 -5.20
C GLY A 120 -4.80 -11.39 -5.88
N LEU A 121 -3.77 -10.65 -5.49
CA LEU A 121 -2.40 -10.87 -5.96
C LEU A 121 -1.75 -11.88 -5.01
N PRO A 122 -0.87 -12.77 -5.50
CA PRO A 122 -0.19 -13.73 -4.64
C PRO A 122 0.67 -12.97 -3.63
N LEU A 123 0.07 -12.75 -2.46
CA LEU A 123 0.45 -12.29 -1.10
C LEU A 123 1.80 -11.60 -0.81
N GLY A 124 2.77 -11.58 -1.71
CA GLY A 124 4.08 -11.00 -1.46
C GLY A 124 5.10 -11.45 -2.49
N LEU A 125 5.17 -10.79 -3.64
CA LEU A 125 6.42 -10.90 -4.39
C LEU A 125 7.58 -10.20 -3.64
N PHE A 126 7.31 -9.27 -2.70
CA PHE A 126 8.37 -8.63 -1.90
C PHE A 126 8.08 -8.34 -0.42
N GLY A 127 6.89 -7.87 -0.04
CA GLY A 127 6.62 -7.41 1.34
C GLY A 127 6.45 -8.51 2.39
N GLY A 128 5.70 -9.57 2.05
CA GLY A 128 5.39 -10.68 2.96
C GLY A 128 6.58 -11.59 3.28
N TYR A 129 7.46 -11.83 2.30
CA TYR A 129 8.63 -12.72 2.49
C TYR A 129 9.64 -12.15 3.51
N PHE A 130 9.85 -10.82 3.51
CA PHE A 130 10.81 -10.19 4.44
C PHE A 130 10.17 -9.75 5.78
N GLY A 131 8.85 -9.51 5.82
CA GLY A 131 8.14 -9.19 7.06
C GLY A 131 7.96 -10.37 8.02
N ALA A 132 7.80 -11.58 7.49
CA ALA A 132 7.52 -12.80 8.26
C ALA A 132 8.69 -13.26 9.16
N LEU A 133 9.91 -12.75 8.95
CA LEU A 133 11.11 -13.21 9.65
C LEU A 133 11.37 -12.53 10.99
N GLN A 134 10.70 -11.41 11.33
CA GLN A 134 11.18 -10.60 12.46
C GLN A 134 10.41 -10.69 13.79
N THR A 135 9.15 -11.12 13.88
CA THR A 135 8.52 -11.35 15.20
C THR A 135 7.31 -12.29 15.15
N LYS A 136 7.44 -13.52 15.68
CA LYS A 136 6.35 -14.52 15.73
C LYS A 136 5.10 -14.07 16.51
N ASN A 137 5.27 -13.21 17.52
CA ASN A 137 4.20 -12.84 18.45
C ASN A 137 3.41 -11.58 18.02
N TYR A 138 4.04 -10.62 17.35
CA TYR A 138 3.33 -9.46 16.82
C TYR A 138 2.52 -9.85 15.58
N LEU A 139 3.14 -10.65 14.71
CA LEU A 139 2.54 -11.02 13.45
C LEU A 139 1.31 -11.91 13.62
N SER A 140 1.23 -12.78 14.63
CA SER A 140 0.06 -13.66 14.80
C SER A 140 -1.24 -12.88 15.01
N SER A 141 -1.26 -11.93 15.96
CA SER A 141 -2.45 -11.11 16.23
C SER A 141 -2.79 -10.13 15.11
N GLN A 142 -1.79 -9.53 14.47
CA GLN A 142 -1.98 -8.56 13.39
C GLN A 142 -2.32 -9.25 12.05
N LEU A 143 -1.86 -10.47 11.84
CA LEU A 143 -2.18 -11.25 10.64
C LEU A 143 -3.64 -11.68 10.65
N GLU A 144 -4.18 -12.17 11.78
CA GLU A 144 -5.60 -12.48 11.88
C GLU A 144 -6.48 -11.26 11.59
N PHE A 145 -6.07 -10.10 12.10
CA PHE A 145 -6.71 -8.82 11.79
C PHE A 145 -6.62 -8.51 10.27
N ALA A 146 -5.42 -8.56 9.69
CA ALA A 146 -5.21 -8.30 8.27
C ALA A 146 -6.00 -9.25 7.36
N LEU A 147 -6.07 -10.53 7.71
CA LEU A 147 -6.84 -11.54 6.99
C LEU A 147 -8.34 -11.22 7.01
N ARG A 148 -8.89 -10.88 8.18
CA ARG A 148 -10.31 -10.51 8.30
C ARG A 148 -10.62 -9.25 7.49
N VAL A 149 -9.77 -8.23 7.58
CA VAL A 149 -9.93 -7.00 6.80
C VAL A 149 -9.86 -7.32 5.31
N GLY A 150 -8.79 -7.96 4.86
CA GLY A 150 -8.55 -8.21 3.44
C GLY A 150 -9.60 -9.09 2.76
N LEU A 151 -10.25 -9.98 3.51
CA LEU A 151 -11.27 -10.90 2.98
C LEU A 151 -12.72 -10.42 3.15
N HIS A 152 -13.00 -9.59 4.16
CA HIS A 152 -14.39 -9.24 4.50
C HIS A 152 -14.69 -7.74 4.43
N SER A 153 -13.69 -6.86 4.42
CA SER A 153 -13.94 -5.43 4.29
C SER A 153 -14.31 -5.05 2.85
N ARG A 154 -14.90 -3.87 2.68
CA ARG A 154 -15.01 -3.26 1.36
C ARG A 154 -13.61 -3.05 0.77
N ASN A 155 -13.46 -3.22 -0.55
CA ASN A 155 -12.20 -2.94 -1.23
C ASN A 155 -11.89 -1.45 -1.18
N PHE A 156 -10.74 -1.07 -0.59
CA PHE A 156 -10.43 0.33 -0.30
C PHE A 156 -10.16 1.19 -1.54
N MET A 157 -9.78 0.58 -2.67
CA MET A 157 -9.67 1.29 -3.94
C MET A 157 -11.03 1.80 -4.43
N CYS A 158 -12.14 1.19 -3.99
CA CYS A 158 -13.50 1.54 -4.37
C CYS A 158 -14.23 2.35 -3.29
N VAL A 159 -13.49 2.93 -2.34
CA VAL A 159 -14.06 3.80 -1.28
C VAL A 159 -13.73 5.25 -1.61
N PHE A 160 -14.76 6.09 -1.64
CA PHE A 160 -14.64 7.54 -1.81
C PHE A 160 -14.42 8.21 -0.44
N PHE A 161 -13.20 8.11 0.11
CA PHE A 161 -12.84 8.62 1.44
C PHE A 161 -13.15 10.10 1.65
N GLU A 162 -13.12 10.87 0.57
CA GLU A 162 -13.37 12.30 0.58
C GLU A 162 -14.79 12.66 1.03
N ARG A 163 -15.73 11.71 0.96
CA ARG A 163 -17.10 11.88 1.46
C ARG A 163 -17.23 11.63 2.97
N TYR A 164 -16.17 11.14 3.61
CA TYR A 164 -16.17 10.68 5.00
C TYR A 164 -15.20 11.46 5.89
N TRP A 165 -14.68 12.61 5.44
CA TRP A 165 -13.71 13.39 6.23
C TRP A 165 -14.23 13.87 7.58
N GLU A 166 -15.52 14.15 7.68
CA GLU A 166 -16.16 14.61 8.92
C GLU A 166 -16.69 13.45 9.78
N MET A 167 -16.65 12.21 9.27
CA MET A 167 -17.13 11.02 9.96
C MET A 167 -16.10 10.54 10.99
N ASP A 168 -16.58 10.06 12.14
CA ASP A 168 -15.70 9.45 13.14
C ASP A 168 -15.03 8.19 12.58
N ILE A 169 -13.77 7.96 12.96
CA ILE A 169 -12.97 6.85 12.44
C ILE A 169 -13.54 5.48 12.82
N GLU A 170 -14.18 5.35 13.99
CA GLU A 170 -14.81 4.09 14.42
C GLU A 170 -16.09 3.81 13.61
N GLU A 171 -16.87 4.85 13.32
CA GLU A 171 -18.04 4.76 12.45
C GLU A 171 -17.63 4.38 11.01
N LEU A 172 -16.56 5.01 10.50
CA LEU A 172 -16.03 4.68 9.18
C LEU A 172 -15.55 3.22 9.10
N ARG A 173 -14.85 2.73 10.14
CA ARG A 173 -14.44 1.32 10.23
C ARG A 173 -15.65 0.39 10.19
N ALA A 174 -16.67 0.66 11.00
CA ALA A 174 -17.90 -0.14 11.00
C ALA A 174 -18.57 -0.14 9.62
N LYS A 175 -18.67 1.02 8.97
CA LYS A 175 -19.24 1.17 7.63
C LYS A 175 -18.49 0.38 6.57
N LEU A 176 -17.16 0.31 6.67
CA LEU A 176 -16.30 -0.43 5.74
C LEU A 176 -16.13 -1.91 6.11
N ASN A 177 -16.82 -2.39 7.14
CA ASN A 177 -16.67 -3.74 7.71
C ASN A 177 -15.23 -4.05 8.13
N VAL A 178 -14.56 -3.04 8.71
CA VAL A 178 -13.22 -3.14 9.29
C VAL A 178 -13.38 -3.40 10.79
N PRO A 179 -12.89 -4.53 11.33
CA PRO A 179 -12.91 -4.79 12.76
C PRO A 179 -12.06 -3.75 13.53
N ASN A 180 -12.27 -3.64 14.84
CA ASN A 180 -11.44 -2.76 15.64
C ASN A 180 -9.99 -3.24 15.65
N PRO A 181 -9.01 -2.34 15.41
CA PRO A 181 -7.61 -2.72 15.35
C PRO A 181 -7.11 -3.19 16.72
N PRO A 182 -6.28 -4.26 16.77
CA PRO A 182 -5.67 -4.71 18.01
C PRO A 182 -4.74 -3.64 18.59
N LYS A 183 -4.63 -3.60 19.94
CA LYS A 183 -3.78 -2.62 20.62
C LYS A 183 -2.33 -2.73 20.14
N LEU A 184 -1.78 -1.63 19.64
CA LEU A 184 -0.38 -1.55 19.29
C LEU A 184 0.48 -1.56 20.57
N ASN A 185 1.20 -2.65 20.81
CA ASN A 185 2.31 -2.66 21.77
C ASN A 185 3.55 -2.03 21.13
N TYR A 186 3.49 -0.73 20.86
CA TYR A 186 4.58 0.02 20.27
C TYR A 186 5.24 0.93 21.32
N LYS A 187 6.56 0.79 21.49
CA LYS A 187 7.36 1.79 22.21
C LYS A 187 7.76 2.87 21.21
N PRO A 188 7.32 4.13 21.37
CA PRO A 188 7.76 5.22 20.50
C PRO A 188 9.28 5.34 20.53
N ARG A 189 9.87 5.56 19.36
CA ARG A 189 11.30 5.85 19.23
C ARG A 189 11.57 7.13 20.02
N LYS A 190 12.39 7.06 21.08
CA LYS A 190 12.77 8.25 21.87
C LYS A 190 13.33 9.30 20.91
N ASN A 191 12.72 10.49 20.88
CA ASN A 191 13.29 11.63 20.18
C ASN A 191 14.69 11.90 20.72
N LYS A 192 15.69 12.00 19.83
CA LYS A 192 16.99 12.59 20.16
C LYS A 192 16.80 14.11 20.32
N GLN A 193 16.09 14.53 21.37
CA GLN A 193 16.31 15.84 21.98
C GLN A 193 17.42 15.61 23.00
N ASN A 194 18.67 15.73 22.55
CA ASN A 194 19.91 15.94 23.32
C ASN A 194 21.10 15.71 22.37
N LEU A 195 21.28 16.62 21.41
CA LEU A 195 22.63 17.09 21.12
C LEU A 195 22.60 18.57 21.51
N GLN A 196 23.24 18.85 22.64
CA GLN A 196 23.65 20.20 23.04
C GLN A 196 24.72 20.71 22.06
#